data_AF-A0A813GY85-F1
#
_entry.id   AF-A0A813GY85-F1
#
_cell.length_a   1.000
_cell.length_b   1.000
_cell.length_c   1.000
_cell.angle_alpha   90.00
_cell.angle_beta   90.00
_cell.angle_gamma   90.00
#
_symmetry.space_group_name_H-M   'P 1'
#
loop_
_entity.id
_entity.type
_entity.pdbx_description
1 polymer ?
#
loop_
_entity_poly.entity_id
_entity_poly.type
_entity_poly.pdbx_seq_one_letter_code
_entity_poly.pdbx_strand_id
1 'polypeptide(L)'
;MTETKLVLNQITYSAAMSACEKGGQWQLALNLMSLIPDARVVPDEITYNAAIRACEKGGQWQLALNLLSLMHEGRVVPNEITYSAAISACERGGQWAVAVSLLGKQSVGSLQLLAEVCQQKIDQPFGT
;
A
#
# COMPACT_ATOMS: atom_id res chain seq x y z
N MET A 1 -11.40 35.49 -3.35
CA MET A 1 -11.47 34.24 -2.58
C MET A 1 -10.47 33.28 -3.20
N THR A 2 -9.23 33.36 -2.74
CA THR A 2 -8.13 32.54 -3.25
C THR A 2 -8.27 31.14 -2.69
N GLU A 3 -8.65 30.18 -3.53
CA GLU A 3 -8.52 28.76 -3.23
C GLU A 3 -7.06 28.51 -2.87
N THR A 4 -6.79 28.33 -1.57
CA THR A 4 -5.50 27.88 -1.09
C THR A 4 -5.34 26.45 -1.57
N LYS A 5 -4.71 26.31 -2.74
CA LYS A 5 -4.10 25.09 -3.26
C LYS A 5 -3.11 24.63 -2.20
N LEU A 6 -3.62 23.93 -1.19
CA LEU A 6 -2.87 23.34 -0.10
C LEU A 6 -1.90 22.37 -0.75
N VAL A 7 -0.66 22.81 -0.91
CA VAL A 7 0.45 21.90 -1.20
C VAL A 7 0.51 21.00 0.03
N LEU A 8 -0.15 19.85 -0.04
CA LEU A 8 -0.16 18.85 1.01
C LEU A 8 1.27 18.32 1.09
N ASN A 9 2.05 18.91 2.00
CA ASN A 9 3.40 18.44 2.27
C ASN A 9 3.33 16.99 2.75
N GLN A 10 4.38 16.22 2.47
CA GLN A 10 4.50 14.80 2.83
C GLN A 10 4.14 14.52 4.30
N ILE A 11 4.46 15.45 5.21
CA ILE A 11 4.17 15.36 6.65
C ILE A 11 2.66 15.47 6.94
N THR A 12 1.96 16.41 6.29
CA THR A 12 0.51 16.57 6.46
C THR A 12 -0.23 15.35 5.90
N TYR A 13 0.27 14.84 4.78
CA TYR A 13 -0.28 13.66 4.13
C TYR A 13 -0.11 12.40 5.01
N SER A 14 1.10 12.14 5.52
CA SER A 14 1.36 10.99 6.40
C SER A 14 0.60 11.07 7.74
N ALA A 15 0.42 12.28 8.29
CA ALA A 15 -0.40 12.50 9.47
C ALA A 15 -1.89 12.20 9.19
N ALA A 16 -2.42 12.66 8.05
CA ALA A 16 -3.79 12.37 7.63
C ALA A 16 -4.00 10.87 7.41
N MET A 17 -3.06 10.18 6.77
CA MET A 17 -3.10 8.73 6.57
C MET A 17 -3.07 7.97 7.91
N SER A 18 -2.20 8.37 8.83
CA SER A 18 -2.14 7.78 10.18
C SER A 18 -3.44 7.98 10.97
N ALA A 19 -4.08 9.15 10.80
CA ALA A 19 -5.38 9.42 11.40
C ALA A 19 -6.49 8.54 10.79
N CYS A 20 -6.48 8.35 9.46
CA CYS A 20 -7.40 7.47 8.77
C CYS A 20 -7.22 6.01 9.18
N GLU A 21 -5.97 5.54 9.32
CA GLU A 21 -5.63 4.22 9.85
C GLU A 21 -6.22 4.04 11.25
N LYS A 22 -5.96 4.98 12.17
CA LYS A 22 -6.45 4.88 13.55
C LYS A 22 -7.98 4.89 13.60
N GLY A 23 -8.62 5.75 12.82
CA GLY A 23 -10.07 5.89 12.75
C GLY A 23 -10.79 4.84 11.91
N GLY A 24 -10.07 3.96 11.19
CA GLY A 24 -10.69 3.02 10.25
C GLY A 24 -11.43 3.70 9.09
N GLN A 25 -11.08 4.95 8.79
CA GLN A 25 -11.75 5.78 7.79
C GLN A 25 -11.19 5.48 6.39
N TRP A 26 -11.52 4.31 5.87
CA TRP A 26 -11.04 3.83 4.56
C TRP A 26 -11.46 4.75 3.39
N GLN A 27 -12.63 5.37 3.47
CA GLN A 27 -13.13 6.30 2.45
C GLN A 27 -12.22 7.53 2.32
N LEU A 28 -11.85 8.12 3.46
CA LEU A 28 -10.94 9.27 3.50
C LEU A 28 -9.52 8.87 3.06
N ALA A 29 -9.04 7.69 3.47
CA ALA A 29 -7.74 7.19 3.05
C ALA A 29 -7.65 7.03 1.51
N LEU A 30 -8.71 6.55 0.87
CA LEU A 30 -8.76 6.40 -0.59
C LEU A 30 -8.89 7.74 -1.31
N ASN A 31 -9.70 8.67 -0.77
CA ASN A 31 -9.79 10.03 -1.32
C ASN A 31 -8.45 10.76 -1.20
N LEU A 32 -7.72 10.56 -0.11
CA LEU A 32 -6.37 11.09 0.01
C LEU A 32 -5.47 10.47 -1.07
N MET A 33 -5.53 9.15 -1.24
CA MET A 33 -4.71 8.43 -2.24
C MET A 33 -4.95 8.93 -3.66
N SER A 34 -6.19 9.29 -4.02
CA SER A 34 -6.49 9.86 -5.35
C SER A 34 -6.02 11.29 -5.53
N LEU A 35 -5.74 12.03 -4.45
CA LEU A 35 -5.17 13.39 -4.48
C LEU A 35 -3.64 13.40 -4.62
N ILE A 36 -2.97 12.26 -4.41
CA ILE A 36 -1.50 12.14 -4.49
C ILE A 36 -0.92 12.54 -5.86
N PRO A 37 -1.47 12.08 -7.01
CA PRO A 37 -0.92 12.42 -8.33
C PRO A 37 -0.95 13.92 -8.59
N ASP A 38 -2.01 14.59 -8.15
CA ASP A 38 -2.20 16.04 -8.32
C ASP A 38 -1.28 16.85 -7.40
N ALA A 39 -0.92 16.30 -6.24
CA ALA A 39 -0.03 16.92 -5.27
C ALA A 39 1.47 16.78 -5.60
N ARG A 40 1.84 16.02 -6.66
CA ARG A 40 3.23 15.64 -6.97
C ARG A 40 3.97 14.97 -5.80
N VAL A 41 3.23 14.33 -4.90
CA VAL A 41 3.80 13.56 -3.80
C VAL A 41 3.99 12.13 -4.31
N VAL A 42 5.13 11.51 -4.01
CA VAL A 42 5.34 10.10 -4.32
C VAL A 42 4.74 9.29 -3.17
N PRO A 43 3.72 8.44 -3.41
CA PRO A 43 3.19 7.59 -2.37
C PRO A 43 4.28 6.61 -1.93
N ASP A 44 4.60 6.63 -0.65
CA ASP A 44 5.55 5.73 -0.03
C ASP A 44 4.86 4.47 0.50
N GLU A 45 5.67 3.50 0.91
CA GLU A 45 5.20 2.26 1.50
C GLU A 45 4.28 2.51 2.71
N ILE A 46 4.61 3.51 3.52
CA ILE A 46 3.85 3.88 4.73
C ILE A 46 2.43 4.32 4.35
N THR A 47 2.30 5.12 3.29
CA THR A 47 1.02 5.61 2.79
C THR A 47 0.11 4.46 2.36
N TYR A 48 0.62 3.54 1.55
CA TYR A 48 -0.17 2.37 1.14
C TYR A 48 -0.52 1.47 2.33
N ASN A 49 0.42 1.24 3.24
CA ASN A 49 0.18 0.43 4.44
C ASN A 49 -0.94 1.01 5.30
N ALA A 50 -0.93 2.33 5.53
CA ALA A 50 -1.97 3.01 6.27
C ALA A 50 -3.34 2.91 5.59
N ALA A 51 -3.39 3.04 4.25
CA ALA A 51 -4.62 2.87 3.47
C ALA A 51 -5.19 1.46 3.59
N ILE A 52 -4.34 0.44 3.48
CA ILE A 52 -4.72 -0.97 3.56
C ILE A 52 -5.21 -1.32 4.96
N ARG A 53 -4.54 -0.83 6.02
CA ARG A 53 -5.00 -1.00 7.40
C ARG A 53 -6.32 -0.28 7.70
N ALA A 54 -6.55 0.89 7.11
CA ALA A 54 -7.85 1.54 7.19
C ALA A 54 -8.93 0.66 6.52
N CYS A 55 -8.64 0.06 5.36
CA CYS A 55 -9.54 -0.87 4.67
C CYS A 55 -9.79 -2.15 5.49
N GLU A 56 -8.77 -2.70 6.14
CA GLU A 56 -8.86 -3.85 7.06
C GLU A 56 -9.88 -3.57 8.17
N LYS A 57 -9.72 -2.45 8.88
CA LYS A 57 -10.66 -2.06 9.94
C LYS A 57 -12.08 -1.89 9.42
N GLY A 58 -12.22 -1.32 8.23
CA GLY A 58 -13.49 -1.17 7.53
C GLY A 58 -14.08 -2.44 6.91
N GLY A 59 -13.39 -3.58 6.99
CA GLY A 59 -13.80 -4.84 6.37
C GLY A 59 -13.81 -4.81 4.84
N GLN A 60 -13.15 -3.82 4.22
CA GLN A 60 -13.14 -3.60 2.78
C GLN A 60 -12.00 -4.41 2.12
N TRP A 61 -12.15 -5.72 2.10
CA TRP A 61 -11.12 -6.63 1.58
C TRP A 61 -10.82 -6.40 0.10
N GLN A 62 -11.83 -6.10 -0.74
CA GLN A 62 -11.63 -5.84 -2.16
C GLN A 62 -10.70 -4.64 -2.38
N LEU A 63 -10.90 -3.58 -1.59
CA LEU A 63 -10.10 -2.36 -1.67
C LEU A 63 -8.67 -2.60 -1.17
N ALA A 64 -8.53 -3.37 -0.08
CA ALA A 64 -7.20 -3.77 0.42
C ALA A 64 -6.39 -4.52 -0.65
N LEU A 65 -7.02 -5.45 -1.38
CA LEU A 65 -6.35 -6.20 -2.45
C LEU A 65 -6.03 -5.35 -3.68
N ASN A 66 -6.91 -4.41 -4.03
CA ASN A 66 -6.67 -3.47 -5.11
C ASN A 66 -5.45 -2.59 -4.78
N LEU A 67 -5.39 -2.06 -3.56
CA LEU A 67 -4.24 -1.28 -3.08
C LEU A 67 -2.93 -2.09 -3.07
N LEU A 68 -2.97 -3.36 -2.67
CA LEU A 68 -1.81 -4.25 -2.74
C LEU A 68 -1.31 -4.47 -4.18
N SER A 69 -2.24 -4.54 -5.14
CA SER A 69 -1.92 -4.66 -6.57
C SER A 69 -1.30 -3.37 -7.11
N LEU A 70 -1.87 -2.22 -6.73
CA LEU A 70 -1.32 -0.90 -7.07
C LEU A 70 0.09 -0.69 -6.50
N MET A 71 0.42 -1.25 -5.32
CA MET A 71 1.80 -1.23 -4.81
C MET A 71 2.77 -1.96 -5.73
N HIS A 72 2.40 -3.15 -6.22
CA HIS A 72 3.23 -3.89 -7.19
C HIS A 72 3.42 -3.12 -8.49
N GLU A 73 2.34 -2.55 -9.04
CA GLU A 73 2.39 -1.74 -10.25
C GLU A 73 3.26 -0.48 -10.06
N GLY A 74 3.19 0.14 -8.88
CA GLY A 74 3.99 1.28 -8.49
C GLY A 74 5.46 0.95 -8.14
N ARG A 75 5.89 -0.31 -8.28
CA ARG A 75 7.21 -0.81 -7.84
C ARG A 75 7.50 -0.53 -6.35
N VAL A 76 6.45 -0.41 -5.53
CA VAL A 76 6.56 -0.29 -4.08
C VAL A 76 6.47 -1.69 -3.51
N VAL A 77 7.52 -2.12 -2.81
CA VAL A 77 7.59 -3.47 -2.23
C VAL A 77 6.61 -3.54 -1.05
N PRO A 78 5.57 -4.40 -1.11
CA PRO A 78 4.70 -4.61 0.03
C PRO A 78 5.43 -5.43 1.09
N ASN A 79 5.38 -4.96 2.34
CA ASN A 79 6.01 -5.60 3.48
C ASN A 79 5.06 -6.61 4.15
N GLU A 80 5.56 -7.37 5.13
CA GLU A 80 4.75 -8.30 5.92
C GLU A 80 3.51 -7.63 6.54
N ILE A 81 3.65 -6.38 6.97
CA ILE A 81 2.55 -5.60 7.54
C ILE A 81 1.42 -5.42 6.51
N THR A 82 1.76 -5.16 5.26
CA THR A 82 0.82 -4.96 4.16
C THR A 82 0.01 -6.22 3.87
N TYR A 83 0.71 -7.34 3.75
CA TYR A 83 0.08 -8.64 3.51
C TYR A 83 -0.77 -9.08 4.69
N SER A 84 -0.26 -8.93 5.91
CA SER A 84 -1.01 -9.24 7.13
C SER A 84 -2.31 -8.44 7.20
N ALA A 85 -2.27 -7.13 6.93
CA ALA A 85 -3.48 -6.30 6.91
C ALA A 85 -4.46 -6.72 5.81
N ALA A 86 -3.99 -7.09 4.62
CA ALA A 86 -4.83 -7.58 3.54
C ALA A 86 -5.49 -8.95 3.87
N ILE A 87 -4.74 -9.84 4.51
CA ILE A 87 -5.23 -11.15 5.00
C ILE A 87 -6.30 -10.95 6.07
N SER A 88 -6.03 -10.10 7.07
CA SER A 88 -6.99 -9.75 8.12
C SER A 88 -8.23 -9.07 7.56
N ALA A 89 -8.10 -8.25 6.51
CA ALA A 89 -9.24 -7.68 5.81
C ALA A 89 -10.09 -8.78 5.16
N CYS A 90 -9.47 -9.76 4.48
CA CYS A 90 -10.14 -10.90 3.87
C CYS A 90 -10.84 -11.79 4.90
N GLU A 91 -10.21 -12.03 6.05
CA GLU A 91 -10.81 -12.75 7.18
C GLU A 91 -12.08 -12.06 7.66
N ARG A 92 -12.02 -10.75 7.89
CA ARG A 92 -13.18 -9.93 8.31
C ARG A 92 -14.28 -9.88 7.24
N GLY A 93 -13.90 -9.97 5.97
CA GLY A 93 -14.81 -10.07 4.83
C GLY A 93 -15.37 -11.47 4.57
N GLY A 94 -15.00 -12.47 5.37
CA GLY A 94 -15.39 -13.87 5.18
C GLY A 94 -14.74 -14.58 3.98
N GLN A 95 -13.74 -13.95 3.36
CA GLN A 95 -13.06 -14.45 2.16
C GLN A 95 -11.77 -15.21 2.51
N TRP A 96 -11.92 -16.28 3.29
CA TRP A 96 -10.79 -17.10 3.74
C TRP A 96 -10.01 -17.74 2.57
N ALA A 97 -10.69 -18.12 1.48
CA ALA A 97 -10.05 -18.70 0.31
C ALA A 97 -9.04 -17.73 -0.34
N VAL A 98 -9.38 -16.44 -0.37
CA VAL A 98 -8.51 -15.38 -0.89
C VAL A 98 -7.35 -15.12 0.07
N ALA A 99 -7.63 -15.09 1.38
CA ALA A 99 -6.59 -14.95 2.41
C ALA A 99 -5.51 -16.05 2.30
N VAL A 100 -5.92 -17.31 2.13
CA VAL A 100 -4.99 -18.44 1.96
C VAL A 100 -4.20 -18.34 0.66
N SER A 101 -4.85 -17.92 -0.44
CA SER A 101 -4.15 -17.66 -1.71
C SER A 101 -3.09 -16.57 -1.57
N LEU A 102 -3.37 -15.50 -0.81
CA LEU A 102 -2.39 -14.44 -0.54
C LEU A 102 -1.23 -14.93 0.33
N LEU A 103 -1.46 -15.73 1.36
CA LEU A 103 -0.39 -16.33 2.17
C LEU A 103 0.54 -17.20 1.31
N GLY A 104 -0.04 -17.97 0.38
CA GLY A 104 0.74 -18.72 -0.62
C GLY A 104 1.57 -17.82 -1.52
N LYS A 105 1.05 -16.64 -1.91
CA LYS A 105 1.80 -15.65 -2.69
C LYS A 105 2.91 -14.98 -1.89
N GLN A 106 2.70 -14.65 -0.61
CA GLN A 106 3.72 -14.02 0.23
C GLN A 106 4.94 -14.94 0.40
N SER A 107 4.71 -16.22 0.67
CA SER A 107 5.77 -17.22 0.86
C SER A 107 6.62 -17.46 -0.39
N VAL A 108 6.03 -17.29 -1.59
CA VAL A 108 6.76 -17.30 -2.87
C VAL A 108 7.36 -15.93 -3.20
N GLY A 109 6.69 -14.84 -2.82
CA GLY A 109 7.11 -13.45 -3.06
C GLY A 109 8.40 -13.06 -2.34
N SER A 110 8.63 -13.57 -1.12
CA SER A 110 9.91 -13.41 -0.41
C SER A 110 11.10 -13.96 -1.20
N LEU A 111 10.89 -15.02 -1.99
CA LEU A 111 11.91 -15.61 -2.86
C LEU A 111 12.00 -14.88 -4.21
N GLN A 112 10.88 -14.34 -4.71
CA GLN A 112 10.81 -13.65 -6.00
C GLN A 112 11.39 -12.22 -5.96
N LEU A 113 11.24 -11.51 -4.83
CA LEU A 113 11.91 -10.22 -4.59
C LEU A 113 13.43 -10.37 -4.53
N LEU A 114 13.95 -11.45 -3.95
CA LEU A 114 15.39 -11.73 -3.99
C LEU A 114 15.87 -12.05 -5.42
N ALA A 115 15.04 -12.72 -6.24
CA ALA A 115 15.37 -12.97 -7.64
C ALA A 115 15.38 -11.68 -8.48
N GLU A 116 14.38 -10.79 -8.33
CA GLU A 116 14.32 -9.54 -9.09
C GLU A 116 15.35 -8.49 -8.62
N VAL A 117 15.63 -8.41 -7.31
CA VAL A 117 16.71 -7.55 -6.78
C VAL A 117 18.10 -8.07 -7.19
N CYS A 118 18.29 -9.39 -7.26
CA CYS A 118 19.50 -9.96 -7.86
C CYS A 118 19.60 -9.67 -9.36
N GLN A 119 18.48 -9.71 -10.10
CA GLN A 119 18.46 -9.37 -11.52
C GLN A 119 18.85 -7.91 -11.77
N GLN A 120 18.38 -6.97 -10.94
CA GLN A 120 18.76 -5.55 -11.04
C GLN A 120 20.21 -5.25 -10.65
N LYS A 121 20.87 -6.12 -9.85
CA LYS A 121 22.27 -5.95 -9.44
C LYS A 121 23.28 -6.55 -10.42
N ILE A 122 22.83 -7.33 -11.40
CA ILE A 122 23.64 -7.91 -12.47
C ILE A 122 23.75 -6.96 -13.68
N ASP A 123 22.82 -6.01 -13.85
CA ASP A 123 22.82 -5.00 -14.93
C ASP A 123 23.55 -3.68 -14.60
N GLN A 124 24.22 -3.56 -13.44
CA GLN A 124 25.15 -2.46 -13.19
C GLN A 124 26.58 -2.92 -13.49
N PRO A 125 27.21 -2.49 -14.59
CA PRO A 125 28.59 -2.83 -14.87
C PRO A 125 29.48 -2.19 -13.81
N PHE A 126 30.19 -3.03 -13.05
CA PHE A 126 31.41 -2.61 -12.38
C PHE A 126 32.41 -2.17 -13.46
N GLY A 127 32.58 -0.86 -13.62
CA GLY A 127 33.63 -0.32 -14.50
C GLY A 127 33.34 1.09 -15.01
N THR A 128 33.69 2.10 -14.23
CA THR A 128 34.90 2.93 -14.45
C THR A 128 35.18 3.75 -13.20
#